data_AF-A0A7C0VPJ1-F1
#
_entry.id   AF-A0A7C0VPJ1-F1
#
_cell.length_a   1.000
_cell.length_b   1.000
_cell.length_c   1.000
_cell.angle_alpha   90.00
_cell.angle_beta   90.00
_cell.angle_gamma   90.00
#
_symmetry.space_group_name_H-M   'P 1'
#
loop_
_entity.id
_entity.type
_entity.pdbx_description
1 polymer ?
#
loop_
_entity_poly.entity_id
_entity_poly.type
_entity_poly.pdbx_seq_one_letter_code
_entity_poly.pdbx_strand_id
1 'polypeptide(L)'
;FDYYGDNISKTLATGEEWDLGDGFTLTAKQIDVDGDLARLELARDGVAVEDDVDVVHTGEMIYYEDDFRAIDDPHTFHDLRIFRANVSGIFRSEDDDLMVLRDVRLISPDISAVDAEDIEGDNGFRLDGYNLSWIRVGEDFGGREPFTLHEAPLHNGRAANFADCVHCHDLDSGMAIKRVDAITSRLGAHAGLNCNASSETVLSDPIDKACWACHGIGTEPDVHPDTKPEECVDCHVNEILYGTVDLSDEAHGRAEDCNRCHAADYPGTHVINVFKPNMPGITEIKVIPEVVRSGQLVSVSATAVAGWNMLVEAMEYFIDDAGRSGTGMAVVPVDCAFDEQTEEFEFMINTTGLGPGDHTVRIHAMERGRWGPMNRAAFAIESPEPESPEPESPKPAMAVKPGRHLDLPMINAAAVIIVIGIGAWFLLTLRRKRGL
;
A
#
# COMPACT_ATOMS: atom_id res chain seq x y z
N PHE A 1 33.89 -5.13 -24.33
CA PHE A 1 33.51 -4.81 -25.71
C PHE A 1 32.34 -3.83 -25.64
N ASP A 2 32.51 -2.62 -26.19
CA ASP A 2 31.59 -1.49 -26.00
C ASP A 2 30.71 -1.33 -27.26
N TYR A 3 29.38 -1.50 -27.12
CA TYR A 3 28.44 -1.67 -28.24
C TYR A 3 27.73 -0.37 -28.67
N TYR A 4 28.12 0.79 -28.15
CA TYR A 4 27.58 2.08 -28.60
C TYR A 4 28.68 3.10 -28.87
N GLY A 5 29.46 2.86 -29.92
CA GLY A 5 30.46 3.82 -30.39
C GLY A 5 30.98 3.52 -31.78
N ASP A 6 31.23 2.25 -32.11
CA ASP A 6 32.11 1.95 -33.23
C ASP A 6 31.51 0.85 -34.12
N ASN A 7 31.17 1.20 -35.36
CA ASN A 7 31.45 0.29 -36.48
C ASN A 7 32.98 0.16 -36.52
N ILE A 8 33.59 -0.59 -35.59
CA ILE A 8 35.03 -0.59 -35.33
C ILE A 8 35.73 -1.05 -36.60
N SER A 9 36.27 -0.08 -37.33
CA SER A 9 37.08 -0.36 -38.50
C SER A 9 38.49 -0.64 -38.03
N LYS A 10 39.03 -1.82 -38.31
CA LYS A 10 40.46 -2.10 -38.09
C LYS A 10 41.19 -1.89 -39.40
N THR A 11 42.22 -1.05 -39.37
CA THR A 11 43.22 -1.00 -40.44
C THR A 11 44.36 -1.94 -40.09
N LEU A 12 44.72 -2.83 -41.03
CA LEU A 12 45.83 -3.77 -40.94
C LEU A 12 46.86 -3.41 -42.01
N ALA A 13 48.12 -3.24 -41.61
CA ALA A 13 49.22 -3.23 -42.56
C ALA A 13 49.56 -4.66 -43.00
N THR A 14 50.12 -4.80 -44.20
CA THR A 14 50.59 -6.10 -44.69
C THR A 14 51.68 -6.64 -43.75
N GLY A 15 51.48 -7.88 -43.27
CA GLY A 15 52.34 -8.53 -42.29
C GLY A 15 52.06 -8.16 -40.83
N GLU A 16 51.15 -7.22 -40.56
CA GLU A 16 50.67 -6.94 -39.21
C GLU A 16 49.78 -8.10 -38.73
N GLU A 17 50.10 -8.64 -37.56
CA GLU A 17 49.27 -9.62 -36.88
C GLU A 17 48.27 -8.88 -35.97
N TRP A 18 46.99 -9.18 -36.15
CA TRP A 18 45.94 -8.68 -35.28
C TRP A 18 45.38 -9.79 -34.41
N ASP A 19 45.60 -9.65 -33.11
CA ASP A 19 44.98 -10.48 -32.08
C ASP A 19 43.47 -10.21 -32.00
N LEU A 20 42.68 -11.23 -32.34
CA LEU A 20 41.22 -11.23 -32.28
C LEU A 20 40.70 -11.74 -30.93
N GLY A 21 41.57 -12.31 -30.09
CA GLY A 21 41.23 -12.99 -28.84
C GLY A 21 41.07 -14.51 -29.01
N ASP A 22 41.08 -15.22 -27.88
CA ASP A 22 40.90 -16.68 -27.79
C ASP A 22 41.87 -17.51 -28.65
N GLY A 23 43.10 -17.00 -28.77
CA GLY A 23 44.18 -17.59 -29.56
C GLY A 23 44.09 -17.30 -31.06
N PHE A 24 43.03 -16.64 -31.54
CA PHE A 24 42.87 -16.29 -32.96
C PHE A 24 43.66 -15.04 -33.34
N THR A 25 44.40 -15.13 -34.45
CA THR A 25 45.08 -14.01 -35.07
C THR A 25 44.73 -13.91 -36.55
N LEU A 26 44.58 -12.68 -37.05
CA LEU A 26 44.36 -12.40 -38.47
C LEU A 26 45.52 -11.58 -39.03
N THR A 27 46.08 -12.02 -40.15
CA THR A 27 47.16 -11.33 -40.83
C THR A 27 46.83 -11.10 -42.31
N ALA A 28 47.00 -9.86 -42.78
CA ALA A 28 47.05 -9.58 -44.21
C ALA A 28 48.44 -9.95 -44.75
N LYS A 29 48.59 -11.12 -45.40
CA LYS A 29 49.91 -11.61 -45.85
C LYS A 29 50.43 -10.86 -47.06
N GLN A 30 49.54 -10.45 -47.97
CA GLN A 30 49.92 -9.78 -49.21
C GLN A 30 48.75 -9.00 -49.78
N ILE A 31 49.04 -7.86 -50.43
CA ILE A 31 48.11 -7.14 -51.29
C ILE A 31 48.63 -7.19 -52.73
N ASP A 32 47.74 -7.42 -53.69
CA ASP A 32 48.09 -7.58 -55.10
C ASP A 32 48.63 -6.28 -55.72
N VAL A 33 49.14 -6.36 -56.95
CA VAL A 33 49.79 -5.21 -57.63
C VAL A 33 48.83 -4.04 -57.88
N ASP A 34 47.55 -4.33 -58.08
CA ASP A 34 46.53 -3.34 -58.42
C ASP A 34 45.90 -2.70 -57.16
N GLY A 35 46.07 -3.31 -55.98
CA GLY A 35 45.59 -2.79 -54.70
C GLY A 35 44.13 -3.10 -54.41
N ASP A 36 43.57 -4.09 -55.10
CA ASP A 36 42.15 -4.47 -55.04
C ASP A 36 41.92 -5.85 -54.40
N LEU A 37 42.99 -6.65 -54.25
CA LEU A 37 42.94 -8.00 -53.67
C LEU A 37 43.91 -8.15 -52.50
N ALA A 38 43.48 -8.84 -51.45
CA ALA A 38 44.30 -9.16 -50.29
C ALA A 38 44.28 -10.67 -50.03
N ARG A 39 45.44 -11.24 -49.67
CA ARG A 39 45.56 -12.59 -49.15
C ARG A 39 45.57 -12.54 -47.62
N LEU A 40 44.64 -13.24 -47.00
CA LEU A 40 44.53 -13.33 -45.55
C LEU A 40 45.02 -14.67 -45.02
N GLU A 41 45.36 -14.69 -43.73
CA GLU A 41 45.60 -15.89 -42.96
C GLU A 41 44.94 -15.71 -41.60
N LEU A 42 43.98 -16.57 -41.27
CA LEU A 42 43.44 -16.73 -39.93
C LEU A 42 44.16 -17.92 -39.28
N ALA A 43 44.74 -17.69 -38.10
CA ALA A 43 45.42 -18.72 -37.34
C ALA A 43 44.84 -18.79 -35.92
N ARG A 44 44.91 -19.96 -35.29
CA ARG A 44 44.63 -20.18 -33.88
C ARG A 44 45.83 -20.83 -33.23
N ASP A 45 46.31 -20.28 -32.13
CA ASP A 45 47.46 -20.78 -31.38
C ASP A 45 48.71 -20.99 -32.27
N GLY A 46 48.87 -20.12 -33.28
CA GLY A 46 49.97 -20.14 -34.23
C GLY A 46 49.85 -21.17 -35.37
N VAL A 47 48.72 -21.87 -35.48
CA VAL A 47 48.42 -22.81 -36.57
C VAL A 47 47.32 -22.21 -37.45
N ALA A 48 47.52 -22.15 -38.77
CA ALA A 48 46.49 -21.69 -39.69
C ALA A 48 45.23 -22.57 -39.55
N VAL A 49 44.08 -21.95 -39.28
CA VAL A 49 42.79 -22.67 -39.18
C VAL A 49 42.15 -22.90 -40.54
N GLU A 50 42.65 -22.19 -41.55
CA GLU A 50 42.27 -22.33 -42.94
C GLU A 50 43.55 -22.40 -43.79
N ASP A 51 43.73 -23.50 -44.52
CA ASP A 51 44.81 -23.68 -45.49
C ASP A 51 44.46 -23.06 -46.86
N ASP A 52 43.22 -22.58 -47.02
CA ASP A 52 42.79 -21.90 -48.23
C ASP A 52 43.20 -20.43 -48.21
N VAL A 53 43.91 -20.08 -49.27
CA VAL A 53 44.40 -18.74 -49.56
C VAL A 53 43.21 -17.89 -49.97
N ASP A 54 42.45 -17.40 -48.99
CA ASP A 54 41.33 -16.52 -49.26
C ASP A 54 41.86 -15.20 -49.80
N VAL A 55 41.82 -15.11 -51.13
CA VAL A 55 42.06 -13.89 -51.89
C VAL A 55 40.74 -13.15 -51.92
N VAL A 56 40.69 -12.06 -51.18
CA VAL A 56 39.47 -11.29 -50.96
C VAL A 56 39.55 -9.96 -51.67
N HIS A 57 38.41 -9.48 -52.16
CA HIS A 57 38.28 -8.15 -52.76
C HIS A 57 37.50 -7.19 -51.87
N THR A 58 37.66 -5.89 -52.13
CA THR A 58 36.90 -4.85 -51.43
C THR A 58 35.39 -5.06 -51.63
N GLY A 59 34.65 -5.17 -50.53
CA GLY A 59 33.21 -5.39 -50.46
C GLY A 59 32.81 -6.83 -50.10
N GLU A 60 33.75 -7.76 -50.03
CA GLU A 60 33.46 -9.13 -49.62
C GLU A 60 33.32 -9.31 -48.11
N MET A 61 32.51 -10.30 -47.74
CA MET A 61 32.43 -10.81 -46.39
C MET A 61 33.25 -12.09 -46.30
N ILE A 62 34.21 -12.13 -45.37
CA ILE A 62 34.94 -13.35 -45.02
C ILE A 62 34.21 -14.08 -43.90
N TYR A 63 34.26 -15.41 -43.94
CA TYR A 63 33.63 -16.29 -42.97
C TYR A 63 34.56 -17.45 -42.64
N TYR A 64 34.64 -17.83 -41.37
CA TYR A 64 35.20 -19.11 -40.97
C TYR A 64 34.15 -19.86 -40.14
N GLU A 65 33.88 -21.09 -40.57
CA GLU A 65 32.92 -22.02 -40.00
C GLU A 65 33.64 -23.29 -39.59
N ASP A 66 33.31 -23.82 -38.41
CA ASP A 66 33.89 -25.08 -37.92
C ASP A 66 32.92 -25.75 -36.93
N ASP A 67 33.11 -27.05 -36.71
CA ASP A 67 32.29 -27.91 -35.87
C ASP A 67 32.87 -27.94 -34.44
N PHE A 68 32.08 -27.53 -33.45
CA PHE A 68 32.54 -27.46 -32.05
C PHE A 68 31.72 -28.34 -31.13
N ARG A 69 32.43 -29.07 -30.29
CA ARG A 69 31.83 -29.81 -29.18
C ARG A 69 31.74 -28.91 -27.95
N ALA A 70 30.57 -28.87 -27.33
CA ALA A 70 30.40 -28.15 -26.08
C ALA A 70 31.29 -28.74 -24.96
N ILE A 71 31.81 -27.85 -24.12
CA ILE A 71 32.56 -28.21 -22.93
C ILE A 71 31.65 -29.03 -22.01
N ASP A 72 32.17 -30.16 -21.53
CA ASP A 72 31.50 -31.09 -20.62
C ASP A 72 30.15 -31.66 -21.12
N ASP A 73 29.87 -31.53 -22.42
CA ASP A 73 28.62 -31.99 -23.03
C ASP A 73 28.89 -32.85 -24.29
N PRO A 74 28.06 -33.89 -24.56
CA PRO A 74 28.22 -34.73 -25.74
C PRO A 74 27.76 -34.09 -27.06
N HIS A 75 27.13 -32.92 -27.03
CA HIS A 75 26.59 -32.25 -28.20
C HIS A 75 27.68 -31.55 -29.03
N THR A 76 27.57 -31.72 -30.35
CA THR A 76 28.40 -31.03 -31.33
C THR A 76 27.52 -30.04 -32.08
N PHE A 77 27.93 -28.77 -32.08
CA PHE A 77 27.39 -27.75 -32.96
C PHE A 77 28.10 -27.85 -34.30
N HIS A 78 27.30 -27.97 -35.37
CA HIS A 78 27.81 -28.08 -36.73
C HIS A 78 27.69 -26.75 -37.47
N ASP A 79 28.63 -26.50 -38.39
CA ASP A 79 28.66 -25.34 -39.30
C ASP A 79 28.54 -23.99 -38.55
N LEU A 80 29.19 -23.87 -37.39
CA LEU A 80 29.09 -22.66 -36.59
C LEU A 80 30.00 -21.58 -37.16
N ARG A 81 29.41 -20.44 -37.52
CA ARG A 81 30.15 -19.27 -38.02
C ARG A 81 30.91 -18.56 -36.91
N ILE A 82 32.15 -19.01 -36.69
CA ILE A 82 33.08 -18.55 -35.67
C ILE A 82 33.56 -17.15 -35.97
N PHE A 83 34.02 -16.89 -37.18
CA PHE A 83 34.56 -15.59 -37.54
C PHE A 83 33.85 -15.03 -38.76
N ARG A 84 33.63 -13.72 -38.75
CA ARG A 84 33.28 -12.95 -39.95
C ARG A 84 33.92 -11.59 -39.94
N ALA A 85 34.17 -11.04 -41.12
CA ALA A 85 34.49 -9.63 -41.30
C ALA A 85 34.09 -9.13 -42.69
N ASN A 86 33.84 -7.83 -42.81
CA ASN A 86 33.65 -7.14 -44.07
C ASN A 86 34.95 -6.47 -44.51
N VAL A 87 35.42 -6.79 -45.71
CA VAL A 87 36.58 -6.15 -46.33
C VAL A 87 36.16 -4.81 -46.91
N SER A 88 36.22 -3.76 -46.10
CA SER A 88 35.69 -2.43 -46.47
C SER A 88 36.60 -1.61 -47.38
N GLY A 89 37.88 -1.97 -47.48
CA GLY A 89 38.80 -1.35 -48.41
C GLY A 89 40.19 -1.98 -48.38
N ILE A 90 40.83 -2.04 -49.53
CA ILE A 90 42.23 -2.44 -49.72
C ILE A 90 42.92 -1.27 -50.40
N PHE A 91 44.11 -0.92 -49.93
CA PHE A 91 44.84 0.27 -50.37
C PHE A 91 46.32 -0.06 -50.48
N ARG A 92 46.94 0.36 -51.58
CA ARG A 92 48.40 0.46 -51.67
C ARG A 92 48.83 1.90 -51.46
N SER A 93 49.83 2.13 -50.62
CA SER A 93 50.53 3.41 -50.50
C SER A 93 52.01 3.26 -50.88
N GLU A 94 52.76 4.36 -50.87
CA GLU A 94 54.20 4.35 -51.21
C GLU A 94 55.02 3.57 -50.17
N ASP A 95 54.60 3.63 -48.91
CA ASP A 95 55.33 3.05 -47.77
C ASP A 95 54.67 1.76 -47.25
N ASP A 96 53.33 1.70 -47.21
CA ASP A 96 52.58 0.58 -46.63
C ASP A 96 51.37 0.15 -47.47
N ASP A 97 51.16 -1.16 -47.58
CA ASP A 97 49.95 -1.77 -48.13
C ASP A 97 48.97 -2.06 -46.98
N LEU A 98 47.76 -1.50 -47.05
CA LEU A 98 46.77 -1.49 -45.96
C LEU A 98 45.45 -2.15 -46.35
N MET A 99 44.80 -2.81 -45.40
CA MET A 99 43.43 -3.32 -45.51
C MET A 99 42.56 -2.79 -44.36
N VAL A 100 41.31 -2.45 -44.63
CA VAL A 100 40.34 -1.98 -43.63
C VAL A 100 39.21 -2.99 -43.50
N LEU A 101 39.07 -3.57 -42.31
CA LEU A 101 37.99 -4.50 -41.94
C LEU A 101 36.92 -3.78 -41.13
N ARG A 102 35.65 -4.14 -41.34
CA ARG A 102 34.47 -3.67 -40.58
C ARG A 102 33.54 -4.83 -40.26
N ASP A 103 32.55 -4.63 -39.38
CA ASP A 103 31.61 -5.69 -38.96
C ASP A 103 32.33 -7.01 -38.63
N VAL A 104 33.43 -6.88 -37.89
CA VAL A 104 34.25 -8.01 -37.45
C VAL A 104 33.57 -8.64 -36.25
N ARG A 105 33.35 -9.94 -36.29
CA ARG A 105 32.84 -10.72 -35.17
C ARG A 105 33.61 -12.02 -35.06
N LEU A 106 34.04 -12.34 -33.84
CA LEU A 106 34.57 -13.63 -33.44
C LEU A 106 33.64 -14.22 -32.37
N ILE A 107 33.34 -15.51 -32.46
CA ILE A 107 32.72 -16.31 -31.39
C ILE A 107 33.81 -17.20 -30.82
N SER A 108 33.92 -17.26 -29.49
CA SER A 108 34.80 -18.23 -28.86
C SER A 108 34.29 -19.66 -29.13
N PRO A 109 35.15 -20.58 -29.62
CA PRO A 109 34.82 -21.99 -29.74
C PRO A 109 34.70 -22.73 -28.40
N ASP A 110 35.09 -22.11 -27.28
CA ASP A 110 34.95 -22.67 -25.93
C ASP A 110 33.51 -22.53 -25.44
N ILE A 111 32.59 -23.19 -26.15
CA ILE A 111 31.15 -23.13 -25.92
C ILE A 111 30.78 -24.07 -24.80
N SER A 112 30.11 -23.58 -23.77
CA SER A 112 29.52 -24.43 -22.73
C SER A 112 28.05 -24.70 -23.05
N ALA A 113 27.61 -25.95 -22.89
CA ALA A 113 26.19 -26.26 -22.87
C ALA A 113 25.68 -26.10 -21.43
N VAL A 114 24.46 -25.60 -21.29
CA VAL A 114 23.80 -25.52 -19.99
C VAL A 114 22.42 -26.12 -20.12
N ASP A 115 22.12 -27.08 -19.25
CA ASP A 115 20.80 -27.67 -19.17
C ASP A 115 19.81 -26.62 -18.68
N ALA A 116 18.78 -26.38 -19.47
CA ALA A 116 17.66 -25.55 -19.09
C ALA A 116 16.44 -26.45 -18.84
N GLU A 117 15.70 -26.15 -17.79
CA GLU A 117 14.51 -26.89 -17.42
C GLU A 117 13.29 -26.27 -18.11
N ASP A 118 12.52 -27.11 -18.81
CA ASP A 118 11.19 -26.76 -19.31
C ASP A 118 10.17 -27.13 -18.21
N ILE A 119 9.55 -26.12 -17.61
CA ILE A 119 8.56 -26.33 -16.55
C ILE A 119 7.17 -26.34 -17.19
N GLU A 120 6.53 -27.50 -17.21
CA GLU A 120 5.18 -27.64 -17.76
C GLU A 120 4.21 -26.62 -17.12
N GLY A 121 3.67 -25.73 -17.95
CA GLY A 121 2.64 -24.75 -17.55
C GLY A 121 3.10 -23.30 -17.53
N ASP A 122 4.40 -23.02 -17.67
CA ASP A 122 4.92 -21.70 -18.01
C ASP A 122 5.52 -21.71 -19.45
N ASN A 123 5.44 -20.60 -20.19
CA ASN A 123 6.00 -20.52 -21.55
C ASN A 123 7.51 -20.18 -21.54
N GLY A 124 8.22 -20.49 -20.46
CA GLY A 124 9.56 -19.99 -20.13
C GLY A 124 10.57 -21.11 -19.93
N PHE A 125 11.46 -21.27 -20.90
CA PHE A 125 12.73 -21.98 -20.72
C PHE A 125 13.47 -21.37 -19.52
N ARG A 126 13.93 -22.13 -18.51
CA ARG A 126 14.61 -21.55 -17.33
C ARG A 126 16.04 -22.08 -17.14
N LEU A 127 16.95 -21.20 -16.71
CA LEU A 127 18.28 -21.57 -16.24
C LEU A 127 18.45 -21.07 -14.80
N ASP A 128 18.74 -21.97 -13.85
CA ASP A 128 18.87 -21.64 -12.41
C ASP A 128 17.65 -20.83 -11.87
N GLY A 129 16.45 -21.14 -12.34
CA GLY A 129 15.20 -20.45 -11.94
C GLY A 129 14.90 -19.13 -12.68
N TYR A 130 15.85 -18.60 -13.46
CA TYR A 130 15.64 -17.43 -14.31
C TYR A 130 14.95 -17.82 -15.62
N ASN A 131 13.85 -17.15 -15.95
CA ASN A 131 13.19 -17.31 -17.24
C ASN A 131 14.11 -16.79 -18.36
N LEU A 132 14.25 -17.51 -19.46
CA LEU A 132 15.08 -17.20 -20.63
C LEU A 132 14.24 -16.88 -21.88
N SER A 133 12.91 -16.88 -21.79
CA SER A 133 12.00 -16.58 -22.92
C SER A 133 12.21 -15.19 -23.54
N TRP A 134 12.88 -14.29 -22.81
CA TRP A 134 13.25 -12.95 -23.28
C TRP A 134 14.63 -12.89 -23.92
N ILE A 135 15.45 -13.95 -23.83
CA ILE A 135 16.78 -14.02 -24.45
C ILE A 135 16.62 -14.44 -25.91
N ARG A 136 17.08 -13.60 -26.83
CA ARG A 136 17.11 -13.91 -28.26
C ARG A 136 18.52 -14.31 -28.71
N VAL A 137 18.60 -15.18 -29.72
CA VAL A 137 19.87 -15.51 -30.38
C VAL A 137 20.55 -14.21 -30.85
N GLY A 138 21.76 -13.95 -30.35
CA GLY A 138 22.54 -12.74 -30.65
C GLY A 138 22.46 -11.65 -29.58
N GLU A 139 21.68 -11.83 -28.52
CA GLU A 139 21.75 -10.98 -27.32
C GLU A 139 22.94 -11.41 -26.45
N ASP A 140 23.72 -10.42 -26.00
CA ASP A 140 24.89 -10.63 -25.15
C ASP A 140 24.45 -10.94 -23.71
N PHE A 141 24.81 -12.12 -23.22
CA PHE A 141 24.63 -12.54 -21.83
C PHE A 141 25.97 -12.48 -21.10
N GLY A 142 26.45 -11.25 -20.92
CA GLY A 142 27.57 -10.89 -20.08
C GLY A 142 27.20 -9.62 -19.33
N GLY A 143 27.34 -9.63 -18.01
CA GLY A 143 27.21 -8.41 -17.22
C GLY A 143 28.08 -7.31 -17.83
N ARG A 144 27.44 -6.24 -18.32
CA ARG A 144 28.14 -5.08 -18.85
C ARG A 144 28.85 -4.37 -17.71
N GLU A 145 29.93 -3.65 -18.01
CA GLU A 145 30.33 -2.51 -17.18
C GLU A 145 29.13 -1.55 -17.15
N PRO A 146 28.54 -1.24 -15.98
CA PRO A 146 27.36 -0.39 -15.95
C PRO A 146 27.72 1.01 -16.45
N PHE A 147 26.81 1.64 -17.20
CA PHE A 147 27.01 2.96 -17.82
C PHE A 147 27.51 4.03 -16.83
N THR A 148 27.22 3.83 -15.55
CA THR A 148 27.90 4.46 -14.41
C THR A 148 27.96 3.45 -13.26
N LEU A 149 28.86 3.65 -12.28
CA LEU A 149 28.84 2.91 -11.00
C LEU A 149 27.53 3.12 -10.17
N HIS A 150 26.49 3.77 -10.74
CA HIS A 150 25.20 4.07 -10.11
C HIS A 150 24.00 3.34 -10.74
N GLU A 151 24.19 2.36 -11.62
CA GLU A 151 23.14 1.36 -11.86
C GLU A 151 23.10 0.39 -10.66
N ALA A 152 21.91 -0.09 -10.30
CA ALA A 152 21.66 -0.95 -9.13
C ALA A 152 22.70 -2.08 -8.99
N PRO A 153 23.06 -2.45 -7.75
CA PRO A 153 24.43 -2.57 -7.30
C PRO A 153 25.28 -3.51 -8.16
N LEU A 154 26.54 -3.11 -8.36
CA LEU A 154 27.70 -3.90 -8.83
C LEU A 154 27.98 -5.20 -8.03
N HIS A 155 27.07 -5.60 -7.15
CA HIS A 155 27.06 -6.90 -6.53
C HIS A 155 26.46 -7.89 -7.53
N ASN A 156 27.27 -8.84 -7.99
CA ASN A 156 26.77 -10.07 -8.61
C ASN A 156 25.69 -10.60 -7.64
N GLY A 157 24.41 -10.58 -8.04
CA GLY A 157 23.24 -10.70 -7.15
C GLY A 157 23.29 -11.81 -6.09
N ARG A 158 24.17 -12.80 -6.24
CA ARG A 158 24.55 -13.81 -5.23
C ARG A 158 25.03 -13.27 -3.87
N ALA A 159 25.49 -12.02 -3.76
CA ALA A 159 25.91 -11.43 -2.48
C ALA A 159 24.93 -10.38 -1.92
N ALA A 160 23.89 -10.03 -2.68
CA ALA A 160 22.89 -9.09 -2.23
C ALA A 160 21.91 -9.81 -1.32
N ASN A 161 21.71 -9.25 -0.12
CA ASN A 161 20.69 -9.71 0.79
C ASN A 161 19.31 -9.22 0.29
N PHE A 162 18.65 -10.00 -0.55
CA PHE A 162 17.35 -9.63 -1.13
C PHE A 162 16.21 -9.62 -0.10
N ALA A 163 16.43 -10.20 1.08
CA ALA A 163 15.52 -10.09 2.20
C ALA A 163 15.48 -8.68 2.81
N ASP A 164 16.58 -7.93 2.75
CA ASP A 164 16.70 -6.59 3.32
C ASP A 164 16.41 -5.53 2.24
N CYS A 165 15.12 -5.27 2.04
CA CYS A 165 14.60 -4.34 1.05
C CYS A 165 15.00 -2.90 1.38
N VAL A 166 14.94 -2.49 2.65
CA VAL A 166 15.23 -1.12 3.07
C VAL A 166 16.70 -0.75 2.86
N HIS A 167 17.62 -1.71 2.88
CA HIS A 167 19.01 -1.49 2.50
C HIS A 167 19.17 -0.83 1.11
N CYS A 168 18.27 -1.14 0.18
CA CYS A 168 18.31 -0.57 -1.17
C CYS A 168 17.26 0.53 -1.38
N HIS A 169 16.05 0.32 -0.85
CA HIS A 169 14.87 1.11 -1.23
C HIS A 169 14.56 2.27 -0.29
N ASP A 170 15.05 2.23 0.94
CA ASP A 170 14.76 3.29 1.91
C ASP A 170 15.44 4.61 1.53
N LEU A 171 14.74 5.71 1.80
CA LEU A 171 15.21 7.07 1.51
C LEU A 171 16.37 7.53 2.40
N ASP A 172 16.39 7.10 3.66
CA ASP A 172 17.27 7.68 4.68
C ASP A 172 18.47 6.77 4.99
N SER A 173 18.25 5.46 4.98
CA SER A 173 19.24 4.45 5.36
C SER A 173 19.75 3.62 4.19
N GLY A 174 19.00 3.61 3.09
CA GLY A 174 19.29 2.78 1.92
C GLY A 174 20.01 3.51 0.80
N MET A 175 20.15 2.82 -0.33
CA MET A 175 20.66 3.40 -1.57
C MET A 175 19.65 4.31 -2.30
N ALA A 176 18.44 4.48 -1.75
CA ALA A 176 17.34 5.25 -2.33
C ALA A 176 16.96 4.82 -3.76
N ILE A 177 17.16 3.55 -4.11
CA ILE A 177 16.73 2.97 -5.38
C ILE A 177 15.21 2.83 -5.35
N LYS A 178 14.48 3.43 -6.29
CA LYS A 178 13.00 3.44 -6.27
C LYS A 178 12.39 3.94 -4.94
N ARG A 179 13.12 4.77 -4.19
CA ARG A 179 12.69 5.71 -3.13
C ARG A 179 11.40 5.37 -2.38
N VAL A 180 11.54 4.72 -1.23
CA VAL A 180 10.47 4.47 -0.25
C VAL A 180 10.88 5.09 1.10
N ASP A 181 10.00 5.82 1.78
CA ASP A 181 10.24 6.26 3.16
C ASP A 181 9.77 5.14 4.10
N ALA A 182 10.54 4.07 4.29
CA ALA A 182 10.12 2.95 5.12
C ALA A 182 10.51 3.19 6.59
N ILE A 183 11.74 3.61 6.85
CA ILE A 183 12.26 3.72 8.20
C ILE A 183 11.68 4.92 8.95
N THR A 184 11.63 6.10 8.33
CA THR A 184 11.16 7.30 9.02
C THR A 184 9.64 7.30 9.15
N SER A 185 8.91 6.93 8.09
CA SER A 185 7.44 6.86 8.15
C SER A 185 6.90 5.63 8.90
N ARG A 186 7.73 4.58 9.04
CA ARG A 186 7.34 3.24 9.52
C ARG A 186 6.17 2.62 8.73
N LEU A 187 5.99 2.98 7.45
CA LEU A 187 4.84 2.57 6.60
C LEU A 187 3.46 2.92 7.22
N GLY A 188 3.43 3.80 8.23
CA GLY A 188 2.22 4.15 8.97
C GLY A 188 1.54 2.95 9.65
N ALA A 189 0.28 2.69 9.30
CA ALA A 189 -0.52 1.62 9.92
C ALA A 189 0.05 0.21 9.67
N HIS A 190 0.88 0.03 8.64
CA HIS A 190 1.47 -1.25 8.27
C HIS A 190 2.82 -1.54 8.93
N ALA A 191 3.29 -0.70 9.86
CA ALA A 191 4.55 -0.91 10.59
C ALA A 191 4.70 -2.30 11.22
N GLY A 192 3.59 -2.90 11.65
CA GLY A 192 3.54 -4.21 12.31
C GLY A 192 3.10 -5.37 11.41
N LEU A 193 2.84 -5.11 10.12
CA LEU A 193 2.40 -6.12 9.18
C LEU A 193 3.47 -7.22 9.10
N ASN A 194 3.04 -8.48 9.22
CA ASN A 194 3.91 -9.65 9.10
C ASN A 194 5.10 -9.68 10.08
N CYS A 195 5.00 -8.96 11.21
CA CYS A 195 6.08 -8.83 12.19
C CYS A 195 6.60 -10.17 12.76
N ASN A 196 5.76 -11.21 12.78
CA ASN A 196 6.09 -12.54 13.29
C ASN A 196 6.77 -13.46 12.25
N ALA A 197 6.95 -13.03 11.00
CA ALA A 197 7.66 -13.83 10.01
C ALA A 197 9.08 -14.16 10.51
N SER A 198 9.49 -15.41 10.34
CA SER A 198 10.86 -15.82 10.60
C SER A 198 11.78 -15.21 9.54
N SER A 199 13.01 -14.88 9.96
CA SER A 199 14.05 -14.49 9.05
C SER A 199 15.36 -15.14 9.48
N GLU A 200 16.07 -15.72 8.51
CA GLU A 200 17.42 -16.25 8.69
C GLU A 200 18.47 -15.18 8.41
N THR A 201 18.14 -14.19 7.57
CA THR A 201 19.06 -13.10 7.27
C THR A 201 19.01 -11.96 8.29
N VAL A 202 20.15 -11.31 8.49
CA VAL A 202 20.26 -10.10 9.30
C VAL A 202 19.69 -8.92 8.50
N LEU A 203 18.54 -8.44 8.92
CA LEU A 203 17.84 -7.30 8.31
C LEU A 203 18.34 -5.98 8.90
N SER A 204 18.45 -4.94 8.07
CA SER A 204 18.72 -3.57 8.49
C SER A 204 17.59 -3.03 9.38
N ASP A 205 16.34 -3.39 9.10
CA ASP A 205 15.19 -3.09 9.96
C ASP A 205 14.11 -4.20 9.85
N PRO A 206 13.44 -4.59 10.94
CA PRO A 206 12.34 -5.57 10.86
C PRO A 206 11.18 -5.19 9.94
N ILE A 207 11.10 -3.93 9.49
CA ILE A 207 10.05 -3.48 8.56
C ILE A 207 10.09 -4.14 7.19
N ASP A 208 11.22 -4.74 6.79
CA ASP A 208 11.32 -5.53 5.56
C ASP A 208 10.26 -6.64 5.49
N LYS A 209 9.86 -7.19 6.64
CA LYS A 209 8.82 -8.22 6.72
C LYS A 209 7.46 -7.73 6.22
N ALA A 210 7.15 -6.44 6.41
CA ALA A 210 5.94 -5.84 5.84
C ALA A 210 6.03 -5.75 4.32
N CYS A 211 7.23 -5.48 3.77
CA CYS A 211 7.47 -5.51 2.32
C CYS A 211 7.23 -6.92 1.77
N TRP A 212 7.69 -7.97 2.45
CA TRP A 212 7.50 -9.36 1.99
C TRP A 212 6.03 -9.77 1.93
N ALA A 213 5.19 -9.24 2.83
CA ALA A 213 3.76 -9.54 2.87
C ALA A 213 2.99 -8.89 1.72
N CYS A 214 3.43 -7.72 1.26
CA CYS A 214 2.78 -7.02 0.17
C CYS A 214 3.38 -7.39 -1.18
N HIS A 215 4.70 -7.49 -1.29
CA HIS A 215 5.40 -7.75 -2.55
C HIS A 215 5.80 -9.22 -2.75
N GLY A 216 5.30 -10.13 -1.93
CA GLY A 216 5.61 -11.55 -2.00
C GLY A 216 4.61 -12.39 -1.20
N ILE A 217 5.00 -13.59 -0.80
CA ILE A 217 4.14 -14.52 -0.06
C ILE A 217 4.31 -14.41 1.47
N GLY A 218 4.86 -13.29 1.96
CA GLY A 218 5.12 -13.04 3.38
C GLY A 218 6.32 -13.77 3.97
N THR A 219 7.01 -14.62 3.22
CA THR A 219 8.28 -15.24 3.63
C THR A 219 9.48 -14.44 3.14
N GLU A 220 10.62 -14.67 3.79
CA GLU A 220 11.90 -14.11 3.36
C GLU A 220 12.20 -14.47 1.90
N PRO A 221 12.48 -13.49 1.02
CA PRO A 221 12.81 -13.75 -0.38
C PRO A 221 14.31 -14.01 -0.60
N ASP A 222 14.62 -15.12 -1.28
CA ASP A 222 16.00 -15.46 -1.67
C ASP A 222 16.51 -14.66 -2.88
N VAL A 223 15.58 -14.07 -3.65
CA VAL A 223 15.85 -13.26 -4.85
C VAL A 223 14.94 -12.04 -4.85
N HIS A 224 15.32 -11.00 -5.62
CA HIS A 224 14.45 -9.82 -5.75
C HIS A 224 13.06 -10.23 -6.26
N PRO A 225 11.98 -9.90 -5.54
CA PRO A 225 10.63 -10.26 -5.96
C PRO A 225 10.28 -9.61 -7.31
N ASP A 226 9.75 -10.39 -8.25
CA ASP A 226 9.14 -9.92 -9.50
C ASP A 226 7.62 -10.13 -9.48
N THR A 227 7.03 -9.78 -8.34
CA THR A 227 5.61 -9.93 -8.05
C THR A 227 4.99 -8.56 -7.91
N LYS A 228 3.80 -8.40 -8.49
CA LYS A 228 2.98 -7.22 -8.22
C LYS A 228 2.62 -7.21 -6.74
N PRO A 229 2.55 -6.03 -6.11
CA PRO A 229 2.07 -5.95 -4.75
C PRO A 229 0.62 -6.44 -4.66
N GLU A 230 0.30 -7.15 -3.57
CA GLU A 230 -1.06 -7.50 -3.16
C GLU A 230 -1.94 -6.24 -3.12
N GLU A 231 -3.20 -6.37 -3.52
CA GLU A 231 -4.17 -5.30 -3.35
C GLU A 231 -4.72 -5.29 -1.92
N CYS A 232 -5.28 -4.14 -1.50
CA CYS A 232 -5.81 -3.98 -0.15
C CYS A 232 -6.86 -5.07 0.19
N VAL A 233 -7.71 -5.41 -0.78
CA VAL A 233 -8.80 -6.38 -0.60
C VAL A 233 -8.29 -7.82 -0.46
N ASP A 234 -7.11 -8.14 -0.98
CA ASP A 234 -6.54 -9.49 -0.87
C ASP A 234 -6.28 -9.85 0.59
N CYS A 235 -5.71 -8.89 1.33
CA CYS A 235 -5.42 -9.08 2.75
C CYS A 235 -6.55 -8.61 3.69
N HIS A 236 -7.44 -7.70 3.31
CA HIS A 236 -8.49 -7.19 4.22
C HIS A 236 -9.87 -7.80 4.02
N VAL A 237 -10.10 -8.51 2.91
CA VAL A 237 -11.42 -9.07 2.55
C VAL A 237 -11.33 -10.53 2.14
N ASN A 238 -10.41 -10.89 1.25
CA ASN A 238 -10.40 -12.21 0.60
C ASN A 238 -9.77 -13.29 1.48
N GLU A 239 -8.52 -13.09 1.92
CA GLU A 239 -7.74 -14.13 2.59
C GLU A 239 -7.39 -13.82 4.06
N ILE A 240 -7.60 -12.58 4.50
CA ILE A 240 -7.31 -12.08 5.86
C ILE A 240 -5.95 -12.57 6.38
N LEU A 241 -4.89 -11.97 5.86
CA LEU A 241 -3.51 -12.43 6.08
C LEU A 241 -2.72 -11.52 7.03
N TYR A 242 -1.62 -12.03 7.57
CA TYR A 242 -0.58 -11.23 8.27
C TYR A 242 -1.07 -10.36 9.46
N GLY A 243 -2.22 -10.69 10.04
CA GLY A 243 -2.82 -9.95 11.16
C GLY A 243 -3.52 -8.65 10.75
N THR A 244 -3.96 -8.54 9.49
CA THR A 244 -4.76 -7.42 9.01
C THR A 244 -6.15 -7.38 9.64
N VAL A 245 -6.78 -6.21 9.52
CA VAL A 245 -8.16 -5.98 9.91
C VAL A 245 -9.10 -6.66 8.92
N ASP A 246 -9.97 -7.55 9.40
CA ASP A 246 -11.07 -8.12 8.60
C ASP A 246 -12.16 -7.07 8.34
N LEU A 247 -12.51 -6.92 7.06
CA LEU A 247 -13.54 -6.05 6.51
C LEU A 247 -14.50 -6.81 5.58
N SER A 248 -14.46 -8.14 5.58
CA SER A 248 -15.23 -8.98 4.65
C SER A 248 -16.74 -8.91 4.87
N ASP A 249 -17.16 -8.61 6.10
CA ASP A 249 -18.55 -8.38 6.50
C ASP A 249 -19.01 -6.93 6.33
N GLU A 250 -18.08 -6.01 6.10
CA GLU A 250 -18.36 -4.58 6.03
C GLU A 250 -18.56 -4.07 4.59
N ALA A 251 -19.43 -3.08 4.42
CA ALA A 251 -19.54 -2.39 3.14
C ALA A 251 -18.25 -1.64 2.79
N HIS A 252 -17.47 -1.22 3.79
CA HIS A 252 -16.16 -0.60 3.64
C HIS A 252 -15.18 -1.44 2.85
N GLY A 253 -15.18 -2.78 3.03
CA GLY A 253 -14.32 -3.70 2.28
C GLY A 253 -14.61 -3.73 0.77
N ARG A 254 -15.74 -3.17 0.34
CA ARG A 254 -16.15 -3.06 -1.08
C ARG A 254 -15.86 -1.69 -1.69
N ALA A 255 -15.20 -0.79 -0.96
CA ALA A 255 -14.86 0.53 -1.48
C ALA A 255 -13.85 0.44 -2.64
N GLU A 256 -14.11 1.18 -3.71
CA GLU A 256 -13.15 1.35 -4.80
C GLU A 256 -12.08 2.39 -4.42
N ASP A 257 -10.82 2.15 -4.78
CA ASP A 257 -9.68 3.07 -4.57
C ASP A 257 -9.43 3.43 -3.08
N CYS A 258 -9.06 2.44 -2.27
CA CYS A 258 -8.75 2.60 -0.85
C CYS A 258 -7.69 3.69 -0.58
N ASN A 259 -6.72 3.83 -1.49
CA ASN A 259 -5.56 4.71 -1.37
C ASN A 259 -5.96 6.19 -1.29
N ARG A 260 -7.07 6.57 -1.91
CA ARG A 260 -7.55 7.96 -1.88
C ARG A 260 -7.78 8.51 -0.48
N CYS A 261 -8.19 7.65 0.45
CA CYS A 261 -8.35 8.01 1.85
C CYS A 261 -7.15 7.51 2.67
N HIS A 262 -6.78 6.24 2.50
CA HIS A 262 -5.82 5.58 3.38
C HIS A 262 -4.37 5.95 3.11
N ALA A 263 -3.96 6.28 1.88
CA ALA A 263 -2.56 6.60 1.61
C ALA A 263 -2.21 8.01 2.09
N ALA A 264 -1.21 8.12 2.96
CA ALA A 264 -0.60 9.38 3.35
C ALA A 264 0.27 9.96 2.22
N ASP A 265 0.82 9.08 1.38
CA ASP A 265 1.73 9.38 0.27
C ASP A 265 1.03 9.37 -1.10
N TYR A 266 -0.31 9.57 -1.15
CA TYR A 266 -1.10 9.51 -2.39
C TYR A 266 -0.45 10.28 -3.55
N PRO A 267 -0.36 9.68 -4.77
CA PRO A 267 -0.94 8.41 -5.20
C PRO A 267 -0.13 7.15 -4.83
N GLY A 268 0.93 7.29 -4.02
CA GLY A 268 1.65 6.17 -3.44
C GLY A 268 0.80 5.35 -2.47
N THR A 269 1.34 4.20 -2.06
CA THR A 269 0.66 3.21 -1.21
C THR A 269 1.58 2.68 -0.10
N HIS A 270 2.75 3.28 0.10
CA HIS A 270 3.75 2.77 1.04
C HIS A 270 3.53 3.30 2.46
N VAL A 271 2.80 4.42 2.62
CA VAL A 271 2.56 5.00 3.94
C VAL A 271 1.06 5.10 4.19
N ILE A 272 0.53 4.23 5.06
CA ILE A 272 -0.91 4.16 5.33
C ILE A 272 -1.28 4.96 6.58
N ASN A 273 -2.24 5.87 6.45
CA ASN A 273 -2.80 6.65 7.54
C ASN A 273 -3.47 5.77 8.59
N VAL A 274 -3.24 6.11 9.87
CA VAL A 274 -4.01 5.56 10.99
C VAL A 274 -5.15 6.52 11.30
N PHE A 275 -6.36 6.18 10.85
CA PHE A 275 -7.55 6.91 11.27
C PHE A 275 -7.88 6.56 12.73
N LYS A 276 -7.99 7.58 13.58
CA LYS A 276 -8.56 7.45 14.93
C LYS A 276 -9.91 8.17 14.99
N PRO A 277 -10.92 7.74 14.22
CA PRO A 277 -12.23 8.36 14.33
C PRO A 277 -12.78 8.01 15.73
N ASN A 278 -13.41 8.98 16.41
CA ASN A 278 -14.13 8.73 17.67
C ASN A 278 -15.44 7.99 17.40
N MET A 279 -15.34 6.86 16.73
CA MET A 279 -16.44 6.04 16.24
C MET A 279 -16.30 4.62 16.82
N PRO A 280 -17.43 3.92 17.06
CA PRO A 280 -18.81 4.38 16.85
C PRO A 280 -19.18 5.44 17.90
N GLY A 281 -20.06 6.37 17.57
CA GLY A 281 -20.43 7.49 18.44
C GLY A 281 -21.92 7.66 18.54
N ILE A 282 -22.39 8.14 19.70
CA ILE A 282 -23.79 8.59 19.85
C ILE A 282 -23.88 10.05 19.40
N THR A 283 -24.63 10.32 18.35
CA THR A 283 -24.80 11.64 17.75
C THR A 283 -25.98 12.41 18.33
N GLU A 284 -27.01 11.69 18.79
CA GLU A 284 -28.18 12.27 19.46
C GLU A 284 -28.60 11.39 20.65
N ILE A 285 -29.00 12.04 21.75
CA ILE A 285 -29.65 11.41 22.89
C ILE A 285 -30.72 12.36 23.42
N LYS A 286 -31.94 11.85 23.59
CA LYS A 286 -33.09 12.63 24.08
C LYS A 286 -33.85 11.82 25.12
N VAL A 287 -34.24 12.50 26.19
CA VAL A 287 -34.93 11.89 27.32
C VAL A 287 -36.23 12.63 27.57
N ILE A 288 -37.35 11.90 27.61
CA ILE A 288 -38.69 12.49 27.75
C ILE A 288 -39.59 11.64 28.67
N PRO A 289 -40.23 12.23 29.69
CA PRO A 289 -39.99 13.59 30.18
C PRO A 289 -38.68 13.65 30.99
N GLU A 290 -38.05 14.83 31.03
CA GLU A 290 -36.81 15.04 31.81
C GLU A 290 -37.04 14.98 33.33
N VAL A 291 -38.30 15.12 33.78
CA VAL A 291 -38.70 15.03 35.18
C VAL A 291 -39.89 14.09 35.30
N VAL A 292 -39.79 13.11 36.20
CA VAL A 292 -40.82 12.11 36.47
C VAL A 292 -41.04 11.91 37.96
N ARG A 293 -42.18 11.33 38.34
CA ARG A 293 -42.38 10.76 39.68
C ARG A 293 -41.83 9.35 39.74
N SER A 294 -41.43 8.93 40.94
CA SER A 294 -40.97 7.57 41.21
C SER A 294 -41.93 6.52 40.65
N GLY A 295 -41.39 5.59 39.86
CA GLY A 295 -42.14 4.49 39.24
C GLY A 295 -42.77 4.82 37.88
N GLN A 296 -42.68 6.07 37.41
CA GLN A 296 -43.05 6.39 36.03
C GLN A 296 -41.95 5.99 35.04
N LEU A 297 -42.35 5.78 33.79
CA LEU A 297 -41.43 5.45 32.72
C LEU A 297 -40.84 6.73 32.10
N VAL A 298 -39.56 6.67 31.77
CA VAL A 298 -38.85 7.69 30.99
C VAL A 298 -38.56 7.09 29.61
N SER A 299 -38.98 7.77 28.54
CA SER A 299 -38.62 7.40 27.17
C SER A 299 -37.27 7.98 26.82
N VAL A 300 -36.41 7.17 26.21
CA VAL A 300 -35.11 7.57 25.70
C VAL A 300 -35.05 7.23 24.21
N SER A 301 -34.70 8.22 23.39
CA SER A 301 -34.32 8.02 22.00
C SER A 301 -32.85 8.36 21.80
N ALA A 302 -32.15 7.56 21.00
CA ALA A 302 -30.74 7.78 20.71
C ALA A 302 -30.41 7.41 19.26
N THR A 303 -29.40 8.06 18.69
CA THR A 303 -28.85 7.73 17.36
C THR A 303 -27.37 7.38 17.51
N ALA A 304 -27.00 6.17 17.12
CA ALA A 304 -25.62 5.73 17.04
C ALA A 304 -25.14 5.77 15.60
N VAL A 305 -23.88 6.10 15.38
CA VAL A 305 -23.25 6.11 14.06
C VAL A 305 -21.92 5.39 14.14
N ALA A 306 -21.70 4.41 13.26
CA ALA A 306 -20.43 3.73 13.06
C ALA A 306 -19.51 4.51 12.10
N GLY A 307 -18.26 4.10 12.01
CA GLY A 307 -17.28 4.59 11.05
C GLY A 307 -17.80 4.56 9.61
N TRP A 308 -17.16 5.33 8.73
CA TRP A 308 -17.62 5.45 7.35
C TRP A 308 -17.76 4.06 6.70
N ASN A 309 -18.97 3.74 6.23
CA ASN A 309 -19.30 2.48 5.57
C ASN A 309 -19.09 1.22 6.42
N MET A 310 -19.08 1.37 7.75
CA MET A 310 -19.09 0.28 8.75
C MET A 310 -20.49 0.16 9.38
N LEU A 311 -20.73 -0.89 10.17
CA LEU A 311 -22.02 -1.13 10.85
C LEU A 311 -21.97 -0.88 12.37
N VAL A 312 -23.09 -0.44 12.94
CA VAL A 312 -23.30 -0.48 14.40
C VAL A 312 -23.69 -1.92 14.77
N GLU A 313 -23.02 -2.52 15.75
CA GLU A 313 -23.24 -3.93 16.13
C GLU A 313 -24.05 -4.09 17.43
N ALA A 314 -23.97 -3.10 18.31
CA ALA A 314 -24.67 -3.13 19.59
C ALA A 314 -24.82 -1.72 20.18
N MET A 315 -25.80 -1.56 21.07
CA MET A 315 -25.89 -0.42 21.98
C MET A 315 -26.28 -0.92 23.37
N GLU A 316 -25.69 -0.33 24.41
CA GLU A 316 -26.09 -0.57 25.78
C GLU A 316 -26.22 0.73 26.57
N TYR A 317 -26.99 0.68 27.65
CA TYR A 317 -27.08 1.78 28.59
C TYR A 317 -26.86 1.36 30.04
N PHE A 318 -26.48 2.37 30.83
CA PHE A 318 -26.35 2.31 32.28
C PHE A 318 -27.11 3.48 32.92
N ILE A 319 -27.49 3.32 34.18
CA ILE A 319 -28.09 4.37 35.00
C ILE A 319 -27.11 4.70 36.12
N ASP A 320 -26.79 5.98 36.27
CA ASP A 320 -25.97 6.62 37.32
C ASP A 320 -24.54 6.18 37.51
N ASP A 321 -24.19 4.91 37.37
CA ASP A 321 -22.81 4.41 37.36
C ASP A 321 -22.58 3.58 36.09
N ALA A 322 -21.52 3.90 35.35
CA ALA A 322 -21.13 3.09 34.20
C ALA A 322 -20.48 1.80 34.71
N GLY A 323 -21.01 0.66 34.28
CA GLY A 323 -20.38 -0.63 34.46
C GLY A 323 -19.22 -0.85 33.48
N ARG A 324 -18.74 -2.10 33.41
CA ARG A 324 -17.80 -2.49 32.35
C ARG A 324 -18.55 -2.56 31.02
N SER A 325 -17.91 -2.19 29.92
CA SER A 325 -18.56 -2.30 28.62
C SER A 325 -18.99 -3.76 28.34
N GLY A 326 -20.18 -3.95 27.80
CA GLY A 326 -20.84 -5.25 27.61
C GLY A 326 -21.57 -5.79 28.84
N THR A 327 -21.68 -5.01 29.93
CA THR A 327 -22.45 -5.39 31.13
C THR A 327 -23.69 -4.52 31.36
N GLY A 328 -23.92 -3.55 30.49
CA GLY A 328 -25.08 -2.67 30.53
C GLY A 328 -26.34 -3.39 30.08
N MET A 329 -27.44 -2.65 30.10
CA MET A 329 -28.68 -3.14 29.52
C MET A 329 -28.61 -2.98 28.01
N ALA A 330 -28.66 -4.10 27.28
CA ALA A 330 -28.67 -4.10 25.82
C ALA A 330 -29.95 -3.44 25.28
N VAL A 331 -29.80 -2.70 24.19
CA VAL A 331 -30.90 -2.05 23.47
C VAL A 331 -30.89 -2.55 22.04
N VAL A 332 -32.08 -2.82 21.51
CA VAL A 332 -32.26 -3.18 20.10
C VAL A 332 -32.62 -1.94 19.29
N PRO A 333 -32.19 -1.85 18.02
CA PRO A 333 -32.59 -0.77 17.13
C PRO A 333 -34.10 -0.76 16.90
N VAL A 334 -34.63 0.37 16.45
CA VAL A 334 -36.07 0.59 16.22
C VAL A 334 -36.65 -0.44 15.24
N ASP A 335 -35.87 -0.84 14.24
CA ASP A 335 -36.25 -1.84 13.25
C ASP A 335 -35.86 -3.28 13.64
N CYS A 336 -35.23 -3.46 14.80
CA CYS A 336 -34.73 -4.71 15.35
C CYS A 336 -33.59 -5.37 14.54
N ALA A 337 -32.90 -4.63 13.68
CA ALA A 337 -31.73 -5.10 12.93
C ALA A 337 -30.52 -4.20 13.19
N PHE A 338 -29.32 -4.78 13.19
CA PHE A 338 -28.06 -4.04 13.25
C PHE A 338 -27.40 -4.17 11.88
N ASP A 339 -27.89 -3.43 10.90
CA ASP A 339 -27.51 -3.56 9.50
C ASP A 339 -27.21 -2.23 8.78
N GLU A 340 -27.24 -1.12 9.51
CA GLU A 340 -26.90 0.20 9.00
C GLU A 340 -25.67 0.84 9.70
N GLN A 341 -25.03 1.77 9.00
CA GLN A 341 -23.99 2.62 9.61
C GLN A 341 -24.59 3.53 10.69
N THR A 342 -25.84 3.95 10.52
CA THR A 342 -26.55 4.80 11.49
C THR A 342 -27.75 4.01 11.99
N GLU A 343 -27.81 3.81 13.29
CA GLU A 343 -28.89 3.08 13.94
C GLU A 343 -29.66 4.00 14.88
N GLU A 344 -30.98 3.90 14.85
CA GLU A 344 -31.88 4.62 15.76
C GLU A 344 -32.42 3.67 16.83
N PHE A 345 -32.51 4.17 18.06
CA PHE A 345 -32.92 3.38 19.22
C PHE A 345 -34.00 4.10 20.00
N GLU A 346 -35.01 3.36 20.44
CA GLU A 346 -36.02 3.82 21.38
C GLU A 346 -36.23 2.79 22.49
N PHE A 347 -36.15 3.23 23.74
CA PHE A 347 -36.36 2.36 24.90
C PHE A 347 -36.93 3.11 26.10
N MET A 348 -37.51 2.36 27.03
CA MET A 348 -38.11 2.90 28.24
C MET A 348 -37.27 2.53 29.47
N ILE A 349 -36.97 3.51 30.31
CA ILE A 349 -36.37 3.32 31.63
C ILE A 349 -37.48 3.29 32.67
N ASN A 350 -37.54 2.22 33.46
CA ASN A 350 -38.40 2.14 34.64
C ASN A 350 -37.68 2.74 35.84
N THR A 351 -38.23 3.83 36.40
CA THR A 351 -37.63 4.52 37.55
C THR A 351 -37.96 3.89 38.91
N THR A 352 -38.64 2.74 38.93
CA THR A 352 -38.92 2.01 40.17
C THR A 352 -37.62 1.64 40.87
N GLY A 353 -37.45 2.09 42.12
CA GLY A 353 -36.27 1.79 42.93
C GLY A 353 -35.15 2.82 42.83
N LEU A 354 -35.27 3.82 41.95
CA LEU A 354 -34.40 5.00 41.94
C LEU A 354 -34.89 6.02 42.97
N GLY A 355 -33.96 6.64 43.70
CA GLY A 355 -34.26 7.65 44.73
C GLY A 355 -34.67 9.00 44.12
N PRO A 356 -35.21 9.94 44.89
CA PRO A 356 -35.41 11.31 44.38
C PRO A 356 -34.09 12.01 44.08
N GLY A 357 -34.09 12.86 43.05
CA GLY A 357 -32.92 13.64 42.63
C GLY A 357 -32.54 13.44 41.17
N ASP A 358 -31.34 13.90 40.81
CA ASP A 358 -30.80 13.82 39.46
C ASP A 358 -30.24 12.43 39.17
N HIS A 359 -30.62 11.89 38.02
CA HIS A 359 -30.14 10.64 37.47
C HIS A 359 -29.52 10.85 36.09
N THR A 360 -28.63 9.96 35.71
CA THR A 360 -27.96 10.01 34.40
C THR A 360 -28.11 8.68 33.67
N VAL A 361 -28.72 8.71 32.49
CA VAL A 361 -28.58 7.62 31.53
C VAL A 361 -27.26 7.79 30.79
N ARG A 362 -26.46 6.74 30.73
CA ARG A 362 -25.21 6.68 29.95
C ARG A 362 -25.33 5.64 28.87
N ILE A 363 -24.96 5.99 27.65
CA ILE A 363 -25.13 5.16 26.46
C ILE A 363 -23.84 5.18 25.65
N HIS A 364 -23.49 4.04 25.08
CA HIS A 364 -22.50 3.93 24.00
C HIS A 364 -22.86 2.80 23.05
N ALA A 365 -22.23 2.80 21.89
CA ALA A 365 -22.44 1.81 20.84
C ALA A 365 -21.16 1.00 20.59
N MET A 366 -21.31 -0.10 19.88
CA MET A 366 -20.24 -1.01 19.48
C MET A 366 -20.12 -1.09 17.96
N GLU A 367 -18.89 -1.19 17.48
CA GLU A 367 -18.52 -1.49 16.10
C GLU A 367 -17.34 -2.44 16.17
N ARG A 368 -17.40 -3.56 15.44
CA ARG A 368 -16.34 -4.56 15.33
C ARG A 368 -15.79 -4.99 16.69
N GLY A 369 -16.69 -5.31 17.61
CA GLY A 369 -16.36 -5.70 18.98
C GLY A 369 -15.76 -4.60 19.88
N ARG A 370 -15.65 -3.36 19.39
CA ARG A 370 -15.08 -2.23 20.13
C ARG A 370 -16.17 -1.24 20.53
N TRP A 371 -16.25 -0.98 21.82
CA TRP A 371 -17.14 0.05 22.36
C TRP A 371 -16.59 1.45 22.13
N GLY A 372 -17.47 2.34 21.69
CA GLY A 372 -17.21 3.77 21.53
C GLY A 372 -17.17 4.55 22.85
N PRO A 373 -16.99 5.87 22.80
CA PRO A 373 -17.06 6.73 23.96
C PRO A 373 -18.46 6.73 24.60
N MET A 374 -18.49 6.95 25.91
CA MET A 374 -19.73 7.02 26.69
C MET A 374 -20.38 8.41 26.57
N ASN A 375 -21.61 8.46 26.05
CA ASN A 375 -22.46 9.64 26.04
C ASN A 375 -23.45 9.58 27.21
N ARG A 376 -24.04 10.72 27.56
CA ARG A 376 -24.94 10.81 28.71
C ARG A 376 -26.05 11.83 28.52
N ALA A 377 -27.20 11.56 29.12
CA ALA A 377 -28.30 12.50 29.30
C ALA A 377 -28.86 12.39 30.72
N ALA A 378 -29.45 13.47 31.22
CA ALA A 378 -29.99 13.55 32.57
C ALA A 378 -31.51 13.43 32.58
N PHE A 379 -32.04 12.88 33.67
CA PHE A 379 -33.45 13.00 34.05
C PHE A 379 -33.52 13.10 35.57
N ALA A 380 -34.62 13.61 36.12
CA ALA A 380 -34.80 13.76 37.55
C ALA A 380 -36.06 13.06 38.05
N ILE A 381 -35.98 12.55 39.28
CA ILE A 381 -37.12 12.02 40.01
C ILE A 381 -37.57 13.08 41.02
N GLU A 382 -38.83 13.51 40.91
CA GLU A 382 -39.44 14.48 41.81
C GLU A 382 -39.26 14.05 43.28
N SER A 383 -38.77 14.97 44.10
CA SER A 383 -38.83 14.80 45.55
C SER A 383 -40.28 14.87 46.01
N PRO A 384 -40.71 14.02 46.96
CA PRO A 384 -42.03 14.15 47.55
C PRO A 384 -42.14 15.56 48.14
N GLU A 385 -43.17 16.30 47.73
CA GLU A 385 -43.46 17.63 48.25
C GLU A 385 -43.53 17.55 49.79
N PRO A 386 -42.85 18.43 50.54
CA PRO A 386 -42.98 18.42 51.99
C PRO A 386 -44.45 18.63 52.33
N GLU A 387 -45.05 17.70 53.07
CA GLU A 387 -46.44 17.80 53.52
C GLU A 387 -46.66 19.21 54.09
N SER A 388 -47.55 19.99 53.47
CA SER A 388 -47.92 21.30 53.99
C SER A 388 -48.41 21.10 55.43
N PRO A 389 -47.98 21.89 56.42
CA PRO A 389 -48.45 21.72 57.78
C PRO A 389 -49.98 21.83 57.79
N GLU A 390 -50.65 20.83 58.37
CA GLU A 390 -52.10 20.81 58.55
C GLU A 390 -52.58 22.16 59.10
N PRO A 391 -53.72 22.70 58.62
CA PRO A 391 -54.24 23.96 59.14
C PRO A 391 -54.53 23.80 60.64
N GLU A 392 -53.84 24.59 61.48
CA GLU A 392 -54.09 24.68 62.91
C GLU A 392 -55.60 24.87 63.15
N SER A 393 -56.17 23.98 63.95
CA SER A 393 -57.54 24.07 64.42
C SER A 393 -57.74 25.37 65.22
N PRO A 394 -58.86 26.11 65.04
CA PRO A 394 -58.98 27.45 65.58
C PRO A 394 -59.09 27.43 67.11
N LYS A 395 -58.17 28.13 67.79
CA LYS A 395 -58.28 28.45 69.22
C LYS A 395 -59.53 29.32 69.46
N PRO A 396 -60.39 28.99 70.43
CA PRO A 396 -61.53 29.83 70.74
C PRO A 396 -61.20 30.94 71.74
N ALA A 397 -61.96 32.03 71.55
CA ALA A 397 -62.33 33.09 72.51
C ALA A 397 -61.33 34.24 72.73
N MET A 398 -61.80 35.49 72.62
CA MET A 398 -62.58 36.17 73.67
C MET A 398 -63.09 37.53 73.17
N ALA A 399 -64.27 37.91 73.63
CA ALA A 399 -64.86 39.23 73.42
C ALA A 399 -64.21 40.29 74.31
N VAL A 400 -63.80 41.43 73.74
CA VAL A 400 -63.54 42.70 74.46
C VAL A 400 -64.03 43.91 73.63
N LYS A 401 -64.58 44.88 74.37
CA LYS A 401 -65.43 46.05 74.06
C LYS A 401 -64.76 47.24 73.33
N PRO A 402 -65.54 48.25 72.86
CA PRO A 402 -65.11 49.26 71.88
C PRO A 402 -64.55 50.58 72.46
N GLY A 403 -63.80 51.30 71.61
CA GLY A 403 -63.32 52.69 71.76
C GLY A 403 -61.89 52.82 71.21
N ARG A 404 -61.46 53.83 70.44
CA ARG A 404 -61.97 55.18 70.12
C ARG A 404 -61.27 55.66 68.82
N HIS A 405 -61.93 56.60 68.14
CA HIS A 405 -61.60 57.27 66.87
C HIS A 405 -60.21 57.94 66.72
N LEU A 406 -59.89 58.27 65.44
CA LEU A 406 -58.94 59.23 64.83
C LEU A 406 -57.89 58.47 63.99
N ASP A 407 -57.62 58.69 62.69
CA ASP A 407 -58.11 59.60 61.66
C ASP A 407 -57.79 58.97 60.28
N LEU A 408 -58.63 59.24 59.28
CA LEU A 408 -58.36 59.02 57.85
C LEU A 408 -57.71 60.28 57.25
N PRO A 409 -56.95 60.15 56.15
CA PRO A 409 -57.56 60.55 54.89
C PRO A 409 -57.32 59.59 53.71
N MET A 410 -58.28 59.70 52.78
CA MET A 410 -58.44 59.00 51.51
C MET A 410 -57.30 59.23 50.51
N ILE A 411 -57.15 58.34 49.51
CA ILE A 411 -57.21 58.65 48.07
C ILE A 411 -57.42 57.34 47.25
N ASN A 412 -58.07 57.51 46.09
CA ASN A 412 -58.84 56.61 45.23
C ASN A 412 -58.14 55.45 44.47
N ALA A 413 -58.85 54.31 44.46
CA ALA A 413 -59.39 53.52 43.34
C ALA A 413 -58.77 53.52 41.92
N ALA A 414 -58.49 52.27 41.48
CA ALA A 414 -58.89 51.58 40.25
C ALA A 414 -58.27 51.94 38.88
N ALA A 415 -57.62 50.94 38.26
CA ALA A 415 -58.07 50.35 36.98
C ALA A 415 -57.29 49.06 36.66
N VAL A 416 -58.04 48.00 36.37
CA VAL A 416 -57.62 46.72 35.78
C VAL A 416 -57.76 46.83 34.27
N ILE A 417 -56.77 46.39 33.49
CA ILE A 417 -56.97 45.92 32.10
C ILE A 417 -56.12 44.66 31.86
N ILE A 418 -56.84 43.58 31.55
CA ILE A 418 -56.38 42.31 30.97
C ILE A 418 -56.44 42.47 29.44
N VAL A 419 -55.43 42.01 28.70
CA VAL A 419 -55.62 41.55 27.31
C VAL A 419 -54.82 40.27 27.07
N ILE A 420 -55.55 39.24 26.67
CA ILE A 420 -55.13 37.90 26.23
C ILE A 420 -54.61 38.00 24.78
N GLY A 421 -53.53 37.28 24.45
CA GLY A 421 -53.03 37.14 23.08
C GLY A 421 -52.66 35.69 22.78
N ILE A 422 -53.57 35.00 22.10
CA ILE A 422 -53.44 33.67 21.49
C ILE A 422 -52.53 33.78 20.25
N GLY A 423 -51.70 32.78 19.98
CA GLY A 423 -50.96 32.68 18.71
C GLY A 423 -50.31 31.33 18.49
N ALA A 424 -50.98 30.50 17.68
CA ALA A 424 -50.58 29.15 17.28
C ALA A 424 -49.55 29.12 16.13
N TRP A 425 -48.97 27.92 15.98
CA TRP A 425 -48.08 27.40 14.93
C TRP A 425 -48.30 27.89 13.49
N PHE A 426 -47.19 27.96 12.73
CA PHE A 426 -47.17 27.58 11.31
C PHE A 426 -45.79 27.03 10.89
N LEU A 427 -45.80 25.78 10.43
CA LEU A 427 -44.75 25.13 9.62
C LEU A 427 -44.78 25.69 8.20
N LEU A 428 -43.61 25.89 7.57
CA LEU A 428 -43.46 25.81 6.11
C LEU A 428 -41.99 25.55 5.73
N THR A 429 -41.78 24.43 5.05
CA THR A 429 -40.52 23.96 4.48
C THR A 429 -40.29 24.43 3.04
N LEU A 430 -38.99 24.54 2.69
CA LEU A 430 -38.34 24.39 1.36
C LEU A 430 -38.50 25.51 0.32
N ARG A 431 -37.36 26.12 -0.09
CA ARG A 431 -36.50 25.71 -1.24
C ARG A 431 -35.49 26.83 -1.56
N ARG A 432 -34.18 26.56 -1.46
CA ARG A 432 -33.12 27.51 -1.88
C ARG A 432 -32.59 27.13 -3.25
N LYS A 433 -32.75 28.01 -4.24
CA LYS A 433 -32.12 27.93 -5.57
C LYS A 433 -30.66 28.38 -5.48
N ARG A 434 -29.76 27.60 -6.10
CA ARG A 434 -28.38 27.98 -6.44
C ARG A 434 -28.38 29.08 -7.50
N GLY A 435 -27.38 29.96 -7.43
CA GLY A 435 -27.07 30.97 -8.44
C GLY A 435 -25.70 31.56 -8.21
N LEU A 436 -24.68 30.87 -8.72
CA LEU A 436 -23.53 31.29 -9.54
C LEU A 436 -22.42 30.25 -9.43
#